data_AF-A0A9P4A357-F1
#
_entry.id   AF-A0A9P4A357-F1
#
_cell.length_a   1.000
_cell.length_b   1.000
_cell.length_c   1.000
_cell.angle_alpha   90.00
_cell.angle_beta   90.00
_cell.angle_gamma   90.00
#
_symmetry.space_group_name_H-M   'P 1'
#
loop_
_entity.id
_entity.type
_entity.pdbx_description
1 polymer ?
#
loop_
_entity_poly.entity_id
_entity_poly.type
_entity_poly.pdbx_seq_one_letter_code
_entity_poly.pdbx_strand_id
1 'polypeptide(L)'
;METTRELSVVPQQGMITRMGMINPTFIEDAVIVSEKEQEKEHPNFIESNTSGITLEELETNCIVPSFGDNQLTISHQTFIHRIEEAASMFFAGETFGNTEIRVSHKILGRHPSALTKRKEELKPEDETIYYQRMAFCFHIRTICREINGEEVHLCIGGVRSLNEENLYGKKSPEKFKIFIGWRVRVCSNLMLTCDGLTGRLEVMGDTDIYIATLKLFQTFNPEQNLRLLEDLGRTMISQEQFCQIIGRLRLYQVLPAS
;
A
#
# COMPACT_ATOMS: atom_id res chain seq x y z
N MET A 1 -21.22 -12.08 39.77
CA MET A 1 -20.43 -11.59 40.90
C MET A 1 -19.01 -12.10 40.68
N GLU A 2 -18.26 -11.38 39.85
CA GLU A 2 -16.87 -11.72 39.52
C GLU A 2 -15.95 -11.15 40.59
N THR A 3 -15.22 -12.04 41.25
CA THR A 3 -14.17 -11.71 42.22
C THR A 3 -12.86 -11.45 41.48
N THR A 4 -12.49 -10.19 41.35
CA THR A 4 -11.16 -9.75 40.92
C THR A 4 -10.13 -10.14 41.98
N ARG A 5 -9.16 -10.99 41.62
CA ARG A 5 -8.02 -11.31 42.47
C ARG A 5 -6.96 -10.20 42.29
N GLU A 6 -6.77 -9.37 43.31
CA GLU A 6 -5.64 -8.44 43.38
C GLU A 6 -4.34 -9.21 43.67
N LEU A 7 -3.35 -9.08 42.78
CA LEU A 7 -1.99 -9.57 42.99
C LEU A 7 -1.17 -8.47 43.70
N SER A 8 -0.98 -8.61 45.01
CA SER A 8 -0.09 -7.75 45.80
C SER A 8 1.36 -8.24 45.71
N VAL A 9 2.26 -7.44 45.14
CA VAL A 9 3.70 -7.72 45.11
C VAL A 9 4.35 -7.18 46.39
N VAL A 10 4.87 -8.07 47.24
CA VAL A 10 5.64 -7.71 48.45
C VAL A 10 7.14 -7.81 48.13
N PRO A 11 7.94 -6.76 48.33
CA PRO A 11 9.38 -6.82 48.06
C PRO A 11 10.11 -7.58 49.19
N GLN A 12 10.93 -8.56 48.81
CA GLN A 12 11.83 -9.27 49.74
C GLN A 12 12.96 -8.35 50.21
N GLN A 13 13.19 -8.32 51.52
CA GLN A 13 14.22 -7.53 52.19
C GLN A 13 15.62 -8.10 51.89
N GLY A 14 16.53 -7.27 51.38
CA GLY A 14 17.95 -7.63 51.26
C GLY A 14 18.85 -6.54 50.68
N MET A 15 19.68 -5.95 51.56
CA MET A 15 20.86 -5.12 51.31
C MET A 15 20.66 -3.65 50.86
N ILE A 16 20.86 -2.78 51.86
CA ILE A 16 20.97 -1.32 51.76
C ILE A 16 22.36 -0.97 51.20
N THR A 17 22.41 -0.35 50.03
CA THR A 17 23.55 0.49 49.64
C THR A 17 23.07 1.93 49.53
N ARG A 18 23.57 2.75 50.44
CA ARG A 18 23.22 4.16 50.63
C ARG A 18 23.96 5.01 49.61
N MET A 19 23.27 5.58 48.62
CA MET A 19 23.78 6.77 47.91
C MET A 19 22.65 7.54 47.22
N GLY A 20 22.54 8.83 47.57
CA GLY A 20 21.80 9.85 46.81
C GLY A 20 20.36 10.12 47.27
N MET A 21 20.16 11.15 48.10
CA MET A 21 18.87 11.79 48.26
C MET A 21 18.47 12.44 46.93
N ILE A 22 17.35 12.03 46.33
CA ILE A 22 16.71 12.74 45.24
C ILE A 22 15.41 13.34 45.81
N ASN A 23 15.24 14.65 45.66
CA ASN A 23 14.12 15.43 46.17
C ASN A 23 12.76 14.86 45.72
N PRO A 24 11.76 14.71 46.60
CA PRO A 24 10.47 14.11 46.27
C PRO A 24 9.46 15.14 45.74
N THR A 25 9.88 16.06 44.84
CA THR A 25 9.00 17.15 44.36
C THR A 25 8.59 17.07 42.90
N PHE A 26 8.74 15.92 42.24
CA PHE A 26 8.29 15.73 40.85
C PHE A 26 7.69 14.33 40.63
N ILE A 27 6.73 13.94 41.45
CA ILE A 27 5.82 12.82 41.11
C ILE A 27 4.52 13.47 40.67
N GLU A 28 4.36 13.66 39.36
CA GLU A 28 3.04 13.96 38.79
C GLU A 28 2.17 12.71 38.92
N ASP A 29 0.96 12.88 39.43
CA ASP A 29 -0.03 11.82 39.55
C ASP A 29 -0.24 11.16 38.18
N ALA A 30 -0.19 9.82 38.16
CA ALA A 30 -0.44 9.06 36.95
C ALA A 30 -1.86 9.35 36.45
N VAL A 31 -1.95 10.08 35.33
CA VAL A 31 -3.20 10.30 34.61
C VAL A 31 -3.69 8.95 34.12
N ILE A 32 -4.84 8.49 34.62
CA ILE A 32 -5.55 7.35 34.07
C ILE A 32 -5.99 7.76 32.66
N VAL A 33 -5.25 7.31 31.65
CA VAL A 33 -5.65 7.45 30.25
C VAL A 33 -6.86 6.53 30.08
N SER A 34 -8.06 7.09 30.20
CA SER A 34 -9.26 6.43 29.72
C SER A 34 -9.03 6.07 28.26
N GLU A 35 -9.20 4.79 27.91
CA GLU A 35 -9.23 4.28 26.54
C GLU A 35 -10.34 4.98 25.75
N LYS A 36 -10.08 6.22 25.31
CA LYS A 36 -10.69 6.70 24.08
C LYS A 36 -10.15 5.75 23.02
N GLU A 37 -11.05 5.12 22.29
CA GLU A 37 -10.78 4.34 21.09
C GLU A 37 -9.76 5.11 20.24
N GLN A 38 -8.48 4.83 20.43
CA GLN A 38 -7.48 5.10 19.44
C GLN A 38 -7.89 4.16 18.31
N GLU A 39 -8.50 4.70 17.27
CA GLU A 39 -8.37 4.13 15.94
C GLU A 39 -6.88 3.84 15.79
N LYS A 40 -6.51 2.57 15.95
CA LYS A 40 -5.13 2.14 15.76
C LYS A 40 -4.80 2.52 14.33
N GLU A 41 -4.03 3.57 14.13
CA GLU A 41 -3.53 3.97 12.82
C GLU A 41 -2.92 2.71 12.19
N HIS A 42 -3.59 2.22 11.15
CA HIS A 42 -3.26 0.96 10.51
C HIS A 42 -1.84 1.08 9.93
N PRO A 43 -0.97 0.05 10.06
CA PRO A 43 0.34 0.07 9.43
C PRO A 43 0.17 0.30 7.92
N ASN A 44 0.90 1.24 7.33
CA ASN A 44 0.61 1.66 5.95
C ASN A 44 0.88 0.52 4.97
N PHE A 45 0.11 0.48 3.87
CA PHE A 45 0.30 -0.48 2.78
C PHE A 45 1.73 -0.52 2.19
N ILE A 46 2.42 0.60 2.13
CA ILE A 46 3.84 0.64 1.76
C ILE A 46 4.50 1.72 2.60
N GLU A 47 5.47 1.36 3.45
CA GLU A 47 6.14 2.34 4.34
C GLU A 47 7.50 2.81 3.81
N SER A 48 8.21 1.98 3.05
CA SER A 48 9.56 2.30 2.57
C SER A 48 9.54 3.32 1.42
N ASN A 49 10.06 4.53 1.66
CA ASN A 49 10.31 5.59 0.66
C ASN A 49 9.08 6.03 -0.18
N THR A 50 7.88 5.94 0.38
CA THR A 50 6.64 6.43 -0.24
C THR A 50 5.92 7.39 0.70
N SER A 51 5.07 8.26 0.14
CA SER A 51 4.21 9.17 0.90
C SER A 51 2.75 8.77 0.69
N GLY A 52 1.95 8.80 1.76
CA GLY A 52 0.50 8.68 1.66
C GLY A 52 -0.10 9.93 1.03
N ILE A 53 -1.13 9.74 0.23
CA ILE A 53 -1.88 10.82 -0.41
C ILE A 53 -3.35 10.40 -0.52
N THR A 54 -4.26 11.36 -0.44
CA THR A 54 -5.69 11.11 -0.68
C THR A 54 -6.03 11.17 -2.17
N LEU A 55 -7.17 10.58 -2.54
CA LEU A 55 -7.65 10.66 -3.93
C LEU A 55 -7.99 12.11 -4.33
N GLU A 56 -8.55 12.89 -3.40
CA GLU A 56 -8.86 14.31 -3.61
C GLU A 56 -7.60 15.15 -3.87
N GLU A 57 -6.52 14.92 -3.12
CA GLU A 57 -5.24 15.60 -3.34
C GLU A 57 -4.63 15.22 -4.69
N LEU A 58 -4.76 13.96 -5.12
CA LEU A 58 -4.34 13.54 -6.46
C LEU A 58 -5.14 14.24 -7.56
N GLU A 59 -6.45 14.37 -7.40
CA GLU A 59 -7.30 15.04 -8.40
C GLU A 59 -7.04 16.55 -8.49
N THR A 60 -6.82 17.19 -7.34
CA THR A 60 -6.71 18.65 -7.27
C THR A 60 -5.29 19.14 -7.58
N ASN A 61 -4.27 18.45 -7.08
CA ASN A 61 -2.90 18.96 -7.08
C ASN A 61 -1.98 18.27 -8.12
N CYS A 62 -2.36 17.10 -8.65
CA CYS A 62 -1.51 16.35 -9.56
C CYS A 62 -1.84 16.66 -11.02
N ILE A 63 -0.87 17.19 -11.77
CA ILE A 63 -0.98 17.32 -13.21
C ILE A 63 -0.82 15.97 -13.90
N VAL A 64 -1.35 15.86 -15.12
CA VAL A 64 -1.24 14.67 -15.98
C VAL A 64 -0.20 14.94 -17.07
N PRO A 65 0.92 14.20 -17.11
CA PRO A 65 1.90 14.33 -18.18
C PRO A 65 1.33 13.95 -19.55
N SER A 66 1.92 14.52 -20.61
CA SER A 66 1.63 14.18 -22.00
C SER A 66 2.78 13.44 -22.66
N PHE A 67 2.47 12.68 -23.70
CA PHE A 67 3.44 12.18 -24.67
C PHE A 67 3.99 13.32 -25.56
N GLY A 68 5.05 13.06 -26.30
CA GLY A 68 5.69 14.02 -27.21
C GLY A 68 4.82 14.43 -28.40
N ASP A 69 3.74 13.68 -28.68
CA ASP A 69 2.68 14.04 -29.62
C ASP A 69 1.51 14.80 -28.97
N ASN A 70 1.70 15.28 -27.74
CA ASN A 70 0.74 16.04 -26.92
C ASN A 70 -0.51 15.27 -26.48
N GLN A 71 -0.58 13.95 -26.70
CA GLN A 71 -1.65 13.16 -26.11
C GLN A 71 -1.41 12.98 -24.62
N LEU A 72 -2.45 13.16 -23.80
CA LEU A 72 -2.34 12.91 -22.38
C LEU A 72 -2.13 11.41 -22.11
N THR A 73 -1.30 11.15 -21.10
CA THR A 73 -1.28 9.85 -20.44
C THR A 73 -2.64 9.62 -19.76
N ILE A 74 -2.99 8.36 -19.52
CA ILE A 74 -4.06 8.07 -18.55
C ILE A 74 -3.63 8.71 -17.21
N SER A 75 -4.52 9.07 -16.30
CA SER A 75 -4.10 9.66 -15.00
C SER A 75 -4.07 8.61 -13.88
N HIS A 76 -3.39 8.90 -12.76
CA HIS A 76 -3.40 7.98 -11.60
C HIS A 76 -4.81 7.82 -11.04
N GLN A 77 -5.55 8.91 -10.93
CA GLN A 77 -6.94 8.96 -10.50
C GLN A 77 -7.86 8.19 -11.46
N THR A 78 -7.72 8.36 -12.78
CA THR A 78 -8.50 7.58 -13.76
C THR A 78 -8.23 6.09 -13.60
N PHE A 79 -6.97 5.71 -13.38
CA PHE A 79 -6.62 4.30 -13.16
C PHE A 79 -7.29 3.72 -11.90
N ILE A 80 -7.28 4.47 -10.80
CA ILE A 80 -7.97 4.09 -9.55
C ILE A 80 -9.48 3.95 -9.79
N HIS A 81 -10.12 4.98 -10.35
CA HIS A 81 -11.56 5.01 -10.60
C HIS A 81 -12.03 3.84 -11.48
N ARG A 82 -11.28 3.50 -12.54
CA ARG A 82 -11.66 2.36 -13.41
C ARG A 82 -11.60 1.02 -12.69
N ILE A 83 -10.71 0.86 -11.72
CA ILE A 83 -10.63 -0.36 -10.91
C ILE A 83 -11.74 -0.38 -9.85
N GLU A 84 -12.01 0.75 -9.20
CA GLU A 84 -13.11 0.89 -8.23
C GLU A 84 -14.48 0.67 -8.89
N GLU A 85 -14.69 1.20 -10.10
CA GLU A 85 -15.89 1.00 -10.92
C GLU A 85 -16.07 -0.49 -11.28
N ALA A 86 -15.01 -1.15 -11.73
CA ALA A 86 -15.05 -2.58 -12.04
C ALA A 86 -15.33 -3.42 -10.79
N ALA A 87 -14.73 -3.07 -9.65
CA ALA A 87 -14.93 -3.77 -8.38
C ALA A 87 -16.36 -3.60 -7.87
N SER A 88 -16.89 -2.38 -7.91
CA SER A 88 -18.27 -2.07 -7.50
C SER A 88 -19.30 -2.81 -8.34
N MET A 89 -19.05 -2.98 -9.63
CA MET A 89 -19.93 -3.75 -10.52
C MET A 89 -19.82 -5.26 -10.29
N PHE A 90 -18.61 -5.80 -10.14
CA PHE A 90 -18.41 -7.24 -10.01
C PHE A 90 -18.82 -7.77 -8.62
N PHE A 91 -18.48 -7.01 -7.57
CA PHE A 91 -18.80 -7.32 -6.17
C PHE A 91 -20.00 -6.51 -5.69
N ALA A 92 -21.06 -6.49 -6.50
CA ALA A 92 -22.26 -5.72 -6.19
C ALA A 92 -22.90 -6.15 -4.86
N GLY A 93 -23.11 -5.19 -3.96
CA GLY A 93 -23.68 -5.42 -2.63
C GLY A 93 -22.64 -5.63 -1.52
N GLU A 94 -21.35 -5.75 -1.86
CA GLU A 94 -20.27 -5.81 -0.88
C GLU A 94 -19.93 -4.40 -0.35
N THR A 95 -19.34 -4.34 0.84
CA THR A 95 -18.87 -3.07 1.43
C THR A 95 -17.37 -2.91 1.24
N PHE A 96 -16.96 -1.80 0.63
CA PHE A 96 -15.55 -1.49 0.41
C PHE A 96 -14.98 -0.63 1.55
N GLY A 97 -13.70 -0.81 1.82
CA GLY A 97 -12.90 0.09 2.65
C GLY A 97 -12.39 1.29 1.85
N ASN A 98 -11.75 2.23 2.57
CA ASN A 98 -11.12 3.38 1.94
C ASN A 98 -9.94 2.95 1.08
N THR A 99 -9.71 3.70 0.00
CA THR A 99 -8.57 3.49 -0.89
C THR A 99 -7.30 4.08 -0.28
N GLU A 100 -6.35 3.20 0.04
CA GLU A 100 -5.02 3.55 0.51
C GLU A 100 -4.12 3.81 -0.70
N ILE A 101 -3.61 5.04 -0.84
CA ILE A 101 -2.77 5.43 -1.98
C ILE A 101 -1.38 5.84 -1.49
N ARG A 102 -0.36 5.33 -2.15
CA ARG A 102 1.06 5.60 -1.89
C ARG A 102 1.75 6.06 -3.16
N VAL A 103 2.44 7.19 -3.08
CA VAL A 103 3.18 7.77 -4.19
C VAL A 103 4.66 7.91 -3.88
N SER A 104 5.50 7.93 -4.91
CA SER A 104 6.92 8.27 -4.78
C SER A 104 7.43 8.98 -6.02
N HIS A 105 8.65 9.54 -5.92
CA HIS A 105 9.31 10.27 -7.00
C HIS A 105 8.45 11.47 -7.44
N LYS A 106 8.26 12.42 -6.51
CA LYS A 106 7.60 13.70 -6.76
C LYS A 106 8.42 14.49 -7.78
N ILE A 107 7.80 14.90 -8.88
CA ILE A 107 8.37 15.77 -9.90
C ILE A 107 7.74 17.14 -9.75
N LEU A 108 8.59 18.15 -9.59
CA LEU A 108 8.21 19.55 -9.52
C LEU A 108 8.50 20.19 -10.87
N GLY A 109 7.46 20.78 -11.46
CA GLY A 109 7.54 21.65 -12.63
C GLY A 109 7.11 23.07 -12.26
N ARG A 110 7.10 23.95 -13.26
CA ARG A 110 6.60 25.31 -13.12
C ARG A 110 5.43 25.51 -14.06
N HIS A 111 4.41 26.21 -13.59
CA HIS A 111 3.35 26.68 -14.45
C HIS A 111 3.94 27.60 -15.55
N PRO A 112 3.42 27.58 -16.79
CA PRO A 112 3.97 28.40 -17.89
C PRO A 112 4.12 29.89 -17.56
N SER A 113 3.22 30.45 -16.75
CA SER A 113 3.26 31.86 -16.30
C SER A 113 4.42 32.19 -15.33
N ALA A 114 5.10 31.18 -14.80
CA ALA A 114 6.13 31.32 -13.76
C ALA A 114 7.52 30.83 -14.19
N LEU A 115 7.72 30.52 -15.49
CA LEU A 115 8.99 29.99 -16.01
C LEU A 115 10.19 30.90 -15.71
N THR A 116 9.98 32.22 -15.78
CA THR A 116 11.03 33.23 -15.60
C THR A 116 11.25 33.66 -14.15
N LYS A 117 10.36 33.27 -13.21
CA LYS A 117 10.49 33.61 -11.79
C LYS A 117 11.70 32.88 -11.18
N ARG A 118 12.42 33.54 -10.27
CA ARG A 118 13.49 32.85 -9.52
C ARG A 118 12.89 31.89 -8.50
N LYS A 119 13.70 30.92 -8.02
CA LYS A 119 13.21 29.87 -7.12
C LYS A 119 12.63 30.47 -5.82
N GLU A 120 13.23 31.55 -5.34
CA GLU A 120 12.84 32.27 -4.14
C GLU A 120 11.53 33.05 -4.30
N GLU A 121 11.10 33.29 -5.55
CA GLU A 121 9.92 34.08 -5.90
C GLU A 121 8.72 33.20 -6.32
N LEU A 122 8.89 31.87 -6.34
CA LEU A 122 7.83 30.92 -6.68
C LEU A 122 6.82 30.81 -5.55
N LYS A 123 5.54 30.95 -5.90
CA LYS A 123 4.42 30.62 -5.01
C LYS A 123 4.03 29.15 -5.20
N PRO A 124 3.33 28.52 -4.25
CA PRO A 124 2.79 27.17 -4.44
C PRO A 124 1.95 27.01 -5.71
N GLU A 125 1.18 28.04 -6.07
CA GLU A 125 0.37 28.10 -7.31
C GLU A 125 1.21 28.12 -8.60
N ASP A 126 2.47 28.53 -8.51
CA ASP A 126 3.40 28.57 -9.64
C ASP A 126 4.06 27.20 -9.88
N GLU A 127 3.90 26.24 -8.96
CA GLU A 127 4.48 24.90 -9.04
C GLU A 127 3.45 23.89 -9.56
N THR A 128 3.89 23.04 -10.48
CA THR A 128 3.09 21.90 -10.94
C THR A 128 3.68 20.62 -10.40
N ILE A 129 2.84 19.71 -9.90
CA ILE A 129 3.30 18.50 -9.24
C ILE A 129 2.76 17.29 -9.99
N TYR A 130 3.60 16.28 -10.19
CA TYR A 130 3.12 14.93 -10.44
C TYR A 130 4.03 13.88 -9.82
N TYR A 131 3.53 12.65 -9.66
CA TYR A 131 4.28 11.54 -9.08
C TYR A 131 4.61 10.51 -10.16
N GLN A 132 5.88 10.11 -10.28
CA GLN A 132 6.24 9.09 -11.28
C GLN A 132 5.67 7.72 -10.93
N ARG A 133 5.58 7.37 -9.64
CA ARG A 133 5.11 6.05 -9.21
C ARG A 133 3.95 6.19 -8.24
N MET A 134 2.91 5.42 -8.48
CA MET A 134 1.73 5.32 -7.63
C MET A 134 1.39 3.85 -7.42
N ALA A 135 1.06 3.49 -6.19
CA ALA A 135 0.46 2.22 -5.84
C ALA A 135 -0.76 2.50 -4.97
N PHE A 136 -1.82 1.75 -5.17
CA PHE A 136 -3.02 1.86 -4.34
C PHE A 136 -3.62 0.49 -4.08
N CYS A 137 -4.42 0.42 -3.02
CA CYS A 137 -5.27 -0.72 -2.77
C CYS A 137 -6.48 -0.35 -1.92
N PHE A 138 -7.51 -1.16 -1.99
CA PHE A 138 -8.67 -1.09 -1.11
C PHE A 138 -9.16 -2.51 -0.81
N HIS A 139 -9.86 -2.63 0.32
CA HIS A 139 -10.33 -3.92 0.84
C HIS A 139 -11.84 -4.08 0.64
N ILE A 140 -12.30 -5.30 0.42
CA ILE A 140 -13.72 -5.66 0.49
C ILE A 140 -13.99 -6.15 1.91
N ARG A 141 -14.52 -5.27 2.77
CA ARG A 141 -14.67 -5.49 4.22
C ARG A 141 -15.57 -6.69 4.57
N THR A 142 -16.53 -6.99 3.70
CA THR A 142 -17.49 -8.08 3.85
C THR A 142 -16.94 -9.42 3.37
N ILE A 143 -15.84 -9.43 2.60
CA ILE A 143 -15.15 -10.66 2.18
C ILE A 143 -13.87 -10.83 3.01
N CYS A 144 -14.04 -11.45 4.18
CA CYS A 144 -12.95 -11.81 5.08
C CYS A 144 -12.85 -13.32 5.33
N ARG A 145 -11.65 -13.74 5.72
CA ARG A 145 -11.29 -15.11 6.11
C ARG A 145 -10.30 -15.06 7.28
N GLU A 146 -10.17 -16.17 8.00
CA GLU A 146 -9.16 -16.32 9.03
C GLU A 146 -8.06 -17.26 8.51
N ILE A 147 -6.80 -16.79 8.50
CA ILE A 147 -5.61 -17.60 8.15
C ILE A 147 -4.66 -17.56 9.34
N ASN A 148 -4.34 -18.72 9.91
CA ASN A 148 -3.39 -18.85 11.04
C ASN A 148 -3.73 -17.95 12.25
N GLY A 149 -5.02 -17.72 12.53
CA GLY A 149 -5.49 -16.88 13.64
C GLY A 149 -5.56 -15.38 13.32
N GLU A 150 -5.23 -14.98 12.10
CA GLU A 150 -5.29 -13.58 11.64
C GLU A 150 -6.43 -13.39 10.63
N GLU A 151 -7.21 -12.31 10.81
CA GLU A 151 -8.26 -11.95 9.86
C GLU A 151 -7.64 -11.28 8.61
N VAL A 152 -7.90 -11.88 7.46
CA VAL A 152 -7.52 -11.38 6.15
C VAL A 152 -8.74 -10.90 5.39
N HIS A 153 -8.56 -9.83 4.62
CA HIS A 153 -9.61 -9.25 3.77
C HIS A 153 -9.20 -9.40 2.31
N LEU A 154 -10.17 -9.66 1.44
CA LEU A 154 -9.92 -9.62 0.01
C LEU A 154 -9.55 -8.18 -0.39
N CYS A 155 -8.44 -8.04 -1.09
CA CYS A 155 -7.81 -6.77 -1.42
C CYS A 155 -7.66 -6.65 -2.93
N ILE A 156 -8.01 -5.48 -3.47
CA ILE A 156 -7.84 -5.12 -4.88
C ILE A 156 -6.91 -3.93 -4.94
N GLY A 157 -6.07 -3.84 -5.96
CA GLY A 157 -5.28 -2.66 -6.17
C GLY A 157 -4.50 -2.66 -7.47
N GLY A 158 -3.66 -1.64 -7.61
CA GLY A 158 -2.84 -1.47 -8.80
C GLY A 158 -1.59 -0.65 -8.56
N VAL A 159 -0.65 -0.79 -9.48
CA VAL A 159 0.61 -0.04 -9.50
C VAL A 159 0.78 0.56 -10.88
N ARG A 160 1.18 1.82 -10.90
CA ARG A 160 1.56 2.53 -12.12
C ARG A 160 2.89 3.23 -11.95
N SER A 161 3.71 3.17 -13.00
CA SER A 161 5.03 3.77 -13.01
C SER A 161 5.28 4.47 -14.35
N LEU A 162 5.23 5.80 -14.37
CA LEU A 162 5.43 6.63 -15.57
C LEU A 162 6.87 6.54 -16.12
N ASN A 163 7.81 6.04 -15.33
CA ASN A 163 9.17 5.78 -15.79
C ASN A 163 9.29 4.54 -16.70
N GLU A 164 8.26 3.68 -16.76
CA GLU A 164 8.20 2.55 -17.69
C GLU A 164 7.68 3.00 -19.08
N GLU A 165 7.26 4.26 -19.20
CA GLU A 165 6.74 4.90 -20.41
C GLU A 165 7.78 5.78 -21.09
N ASN A 166 7.71 5.86 -22.42
CA ASN A 166 8.50 6.81 -23.20
C ASN A 166 7.69 8.09 -23.48
N LEU A 167 7.56 8.95 -22.48
CA LEU A 167 6.79 10.21 -22.58
C LEU A 167 7.34 11.19 -23.64
N TYR A 168 8.60 11.05 -24.06
CA TYR A 168 9.18 11.88 -25.12
C TYR A 168 8.82 11.39 -26.53
N GLY A 169 8.29 10.16 -26.65
CA GLY A 169 7.86 9.56 -27.90
C GLY A 169 6.39 9.87 -28.25
N LYS A 170 5.91 9.25 -29.33
CA LYS A 170 4.47 9.18 -29.62
C LYS A 170 3.76 8.31 -28.59
N LYS A 171 2.46 8.51 -28.40
CA LYS A 171 1.66 7.66 -27.52
C LYS A 171 1.80 6.18 -27.91
N SER A 172 2.18 5.38 -26.93
CA SER A 172 2.27 3.92 -26.99
C SER A 172 1.33 3.30 -25.97
N PRO A 173 1.07 1.98 -26.04
CA PRO A 173 0.39 1.29 -24.96
C PRO A 173 1.07 1.58 -23.62
N GLU A 174 0.28 2.08 -22.67
CA GLU A 174 0.69 2.44 -21.32
C GLU A 174 0.63 1.21 -20.41
N LYS A 175 1.59 1.05 -19.50
CA LYS A 175 1.75 -0.11 -18.64
C LYS A 175 1.18 0.11 -17.25
N PHE A 176 0.39 -0.86 -16.83
CA PHE A 176 -0.23 -0.93 -15.52
C PHE A 176 -0.03 -2.32 -14.92
N LYS A 177 -0.12 -2.42 -13.60
CA LYS A 177 -0.19 -3.71 -12.91
C LYS A 177 -1.44 -3.68 -12.04
N ILE A 178 -2.25 -4.73 -12.13
CA ILE A 178 -3.50 -4.87 -11.39
C ILE A 178 -3.44 -6.19 -10.66
N PHE A 179 -3.88 -6.21 -9.41
CA PHE A 179 -3.89 -7.40 -8.58
C PHE A 179 -5.17 -7.51 -7.77
N ILE A 180 -5.49 -8.75 -7.44
CA ILE A 180 -6.48 -9.14 -6.45
C ILE A 180 -5.91 -10.28 -5.60
N GLY A 181 -6.14 -10.26 -4.29
CA GLY A 181 -5.61 -11.28 -3.38
C GLY A 181 -5.95 -11.02 -1.92
N TRP A 182 -5.61 -11.96 -1.03
CA TRP A 182 -5.84 -11.83 0.40
C TRP A 182 -4.75 -10.97 1.06
N ARG A 183 -5.13 -9.95 1.85
CA ARG A 183 -4.21 -9.10 2.63
C ARG A 183 -4.50 -9.25 4.12
N VAL A 184 -3.44 -9.42 4.92
CA VAL A 184 -3.48 -9.44 6.39
C VAL A 184 -3.48 -8.01 6.94
N ARG A 185 -4.21 -7.76 8.03
CA ARG A 185 -4.26 -6.45 8.71
C ARG A 185 -2.90 -5.93 9.21
N VAL A 186 -1.90 -6.81 9.41
CA VAL A 186 -0.65 -6.47 10.11
C VAL A 186 0.56 -6.36 9.19
N CYS A 187 0.54 -6.99 8.00
CA CYS A 187 1.68 -6.97 7.09
C CYS A 187 1.27 -6.56 5.68
N SER A 188 1.86 -5.45 5.23
CA SER A 188 1.63 -4.90 3.91
C SER A 188 2.58 -5.48 2.85
N ASN A 189 2.85 -6.78 2.92
CA ASN A 189 3.70 -7.45 1.95
C ASN A 189 2.92 -7.61 0.63
N LEU A 190 2.70 -6.50 -0.06
CA LEU A 190 2.35 -6.43 -1.46
C LEU A 190 3.56 -6.77 -2.35
N MET A 191 4.37 -7.74 -1.94
CA MET A 191 5.17 -8.46 -2.91
C MET A 191 4.21 -9.40 -3.62
N LEU A 192 3.66 -8.92 -4.73
CA LEU A 192 3.48 -9.54 -6.06
C LEU A 192 3.73 -11.06 -6.22
N THR A 193 3.39 -11.88 -5.23
CA THR A 193 3.35 -13.34 -5.27
C THR A 193 1.90 -13.74 -5.00
N CYS A 194 1.01 -13.39 -5.92
CA CYS A 194 -0.36 -13.87 -5.87
C CYS A 194 -0.73 -14.33 -7.27
N ASP A 195 -1.29 -15.54 -7.37
CA ASP A 195 -1.85 -16.16 -8.58
C ASP A 195 -3.08 -15.38 -9.16
N GLY A 196 -3.23 -14.11 -8.78
CA GLY A 196 -4.20 -13.12 -9.24
C GLY A 196 -3.54 -11.79 -9.65
N LEU A 197 -2.25 -11.81 -10.02
CA LEU A 197 -1.55 -10.66 -10.59
C LEU A 197 -1.62 -10.70 -12.12
N THR A 198 -2.17 -9.66 -12.75
CA THR A 198 -1.84 -9.41 -14.17
C THR A 198 -0.48 -8.72 -14.19
N GLY A 199 0.59 -9.51 -14.36
CA GLY A 199 2.00 -9.08 -14.19
C GLY A 199 2.43 -7.86 -15.01
N ARG A 200 1.73 -7.59 -16.12
CA ARG A 200 1.83 -6.35 -16.89
C ARG A 200 0.62 -6.23 -17.81
N LEU A 201 -0.20 -5.21 -17.59
CA LEU A 201 -1.28 -4.83 -18.48
C LEU A 201 -0.79 -3.69 -19.39
N GLU A 202 -0.92 -3.82 -20.70
CA GLU A 202 -0.62 -2.77 -21.67
C GLU A 202 -1.91 -2.30 -22.33
N VAL A 203 -2.23 -1.01 -22.20
CA VAL A 203 -3.52 -0.44 -22.66
C VAL A 203 -3.32 0.82 -23.48
N MET A 204 -4.21 1.05 -24.44
CA MET A 204 -4.25 2.31 -25.18
C MET A 204 -5.22 3.31 -24.53
N GLY A 205 -6.26 2.83 -23.86
CA GLY A 205 -7.26 3.63 -23.19
C GLY A 205 -7.62 3.11 -21.80
N ASP A 206 -8.33 3.95 -21.04
CA ASP A 206 -8.80 3.64 -19.69
C ASP A 206 -9.92 2.58 -19.68
N THR A 207 -10.73 2.48 -20.74
CA THR A 207 -11.71 1.39 -20.91
C THR A 207 -11.06 0.00 -20.89
N ASP A 208 -9.86 -0.13 -21.45
CA ASP A 208 -9.14 -1.41 -21.47
C ASP A 208 -8.74 -1.84 -20.05
N ILE A 209 -8.45 -0.88 -19.16
CA ILE A 209 -8.18 -1.14 -17.74
C ILE A 209 -9.40 -1.76 -17.10
N TYR A 210 -10.57 -1.14 -17.29
CA TYR A 210 -11.83 -1.64 -16.75
C TYR A 210 -12.13 -3.09 -17.21
N ILE A 211 -11.99 -3.35 -18.51
CA ILE A 211 -12.20 -4.68 -19.09
C ILE A 211 -11.19 -5.70 -18.55
N ALA A 212 -9.91 -5.32 -18.45
CA ALA A 212 -8.86 -6.19 -17.93
C ALA A 212 -9.10 -6.52 -16.45
N THR A 213 -9.55 -5.55 -15.66
CA THR A 213 -9.91 -5.74 -14.24
C THR A 213 -11.07 -6.71 -14.09
N LEU A 214 -12.14 -6.57 -14.88
CA LEU A 214 -13.26 -7.53 -14.84
C LEU A 214 -12.83 -8.95 -15.22
N LYS A 215 -11.99 -9.09 -16.25
CA LYS A 215 -11.43 -10.39 -16.63
C LYS A 215 -10.60 -10.98 -15.49
N LEU A 216 -9.77 -10.16 -14.84
CA LEU A 216 -8.98 -10.60 -13.69
C LEU A 216 -9.88 -11.17 -12.60
N PHE A 217 -10.95 -10.47 -12.21
CA PHE A 217 -11.89 -10.93 -11.20
C PHE A 217 -12.59 -12.23 -11.58
N GLN A 218 -12.95 -12.41 -12.85
CA GLN A 218 -13.55 -13.65 -13.35
C GLN A 218 -12.59 -14.84 -13.30
N THR A 219 -11.31 -14.61 -13.58
CA THR A 219 -10.29 -15.67 -13.60
C THR A 219 -9.71 -15.99 -12.22
N PHE A 220 -9.81 -15.04 -11.28
CA PHE A 220 -9.28 -15.19 -9.95
C PHE A 220 -10.12 -16.19 -9.15
N ASN A 221 -9.46 -17.18 -8.54
CA ASN A 221 -10.08 -18.16 -7.65
C ASN A 221 -9.67 -17.86 -6.20
N PRO A 222 -10.53 -17.19 -5.41
CA PRO A 222 -10.21 -16.80 -4.04
C PRO A 222 -9.90 -18.00 -3.14
N GLU A 223 -10.64 -19.10 -3.27
CA GLU A 223 -10.50 -20.31 -2.46
C GLU A 223 -9.18 -21.04 -2.73
N GLN A 224 -8.79 -21.14 -4.01
CA GLN A 224 -7.50 -21.74 -4.35
C GLN A 224 -6.35 -20.87 -3.84
N ASN A 225 -6.43 -19.55 -4.01
CA ASN A 225 -5.41 -18.63 -3.50
C ASN A 225 -5.32 -18.69 -1.96
N LEU A 226 -6.45 -18.83 -1.28
CA LEU A 226 -6.50 -19.01 0.18
C LEU A 226 -5.78 -20.28 0.63
N ARG A 227 -6.06 -21.41 -0.03
CA ARG A 227 -5.40 -22.69 0.27
C ARG A 227 -3.88 -22.62 0.11
N LEU A 228 -3.41 -21.96 -0.95
CA LEU A 228 -1.96 -21.78 -1.17
C LEU A 228 -1.30 -20.98 -0.03
N LEU A 229 -1.98 -19.97 0.51
CA LEU A 229 -1.50 -19.21 1.66
C LEU A 229 -1.49 -20.04 2.95
N GLU A 230 -2.50 -20.87 3.18
CA GLU A 230 -2.54 -21.81 4.30
C GLU A 230 -1.42 -22.86 4.21
N ASP A 231 -1.22 -23.44 3.02
CA ASP A 231 -0.18 -24.43 2.76
C ASP A 231 1.22 -23.82 2.92
N LEU A 232 1.42 -22.57 2.48
CA LEU A 232 2.66 -21.84 2.71
C LEU A 232 2.97 -21.73 4.21
N GLY A 233 1.96 -21.41 5.04
CA GLY A 233 2.11 -21.34 6.50
C GLY A 233 2.47 -22.69 7.15
N ARG A 234 2.13 -23.81 6.50
CA ARG A 234 2.44 -25.18 6.94
C ARG A 234 3.70 -25.76 6.32
N THR A 235 4.32 -25.04 5.39
CA THR A 235 5.50 -25.53 4.67
C THR A 235 6.74 -25.37 5.54
N MET A 236 7.34 -26.50 5.93
CA MET A 236 8.64 -26.53 6.60
C MET A 236 9.75 -26.58 5.55
N ILE A 237 10.67 -25.63 5.58
CA ILE A 237 11.86 -25.59 4.72
C ILE A 237 13.12 -25.87 5.54
N SER A 238 14.04 -26.64 4.98
CA SER A 238 15.35 -26.85 5.61
C SER A 238 16.19 -25.56 5.54
N GLN A 239 17.22 -25.47 6.39
CA GLN A 239 18.14 -24.34 6.34
C GLN A 239 18.81 -24.21 4.95
N GLU A 240 19.16 -25.33 4.32
CA GLU A 240 19.74 -25.33 2.97
C GLU A 240 18.76 -24.80 1.93
N GLN A 241 17.49 -25.23 1.98
CA GLN A 241 16.44 -24.74 1.09
C GLN A 241 16.21 -23.24 1.30
N PHE A 242 16.14 -22.79 2.56
CA PHE A 242 16.01 -21.36 2.88
C PHE A 242 17.18 -20.55 2.32
N CYS A 243 18.43 -20.99 2.55
CA CYS A 243 19.62 -20.33 2.01
C CYS A 243 19.62 -20.30 0.47
N GLN A 244 19.19 -21.38 -0.19
CA GLN A 244 19.06 -21.42 -1.64
C GLN A 244 17.97 -20.48 -2.15
N ILE A 245 16.82 -20.41 -1.50
CA ILE A 245 15.72 -19.50 -1.85
C ILE A 245 16.21 -18.04 -1.73
N ILE A 246 16.79 -17.66 -0.59
CA ILE A 246 17.33 -16.32 -0.38
C ILE A 246 18.45 -16.00 -1.38
N GLY A 247 19.33 -16.96 -1.64
CA GLY A 247 20.40 -16.81 -2.64
C GLY A 247 19.85 -16.56 -4.04
N ARG A 248 18.85 -17.33 -4.48
CA ARG A 248 18.17 -17.14 -5.78
C ARG A 248 17.43 -15.81 -5.84
N LEU A 249 16.73 -15.41 -4.77
CA LEU A 249 16.02 -14.13 -4.70
C LEU A 249 16.99 -12.95 -4.86
N ARG A 250 18.16 -13.00 -4.21
CA ARG A 250 19.21 -11.97 -4.38
C ARG A 250 19.77 -11.90 -5.79
N LEU A 251 19.83 -13.04 -6.47
CA LEU A 251 20.32 -13.16 -7.84
C LEU A 251 19.22 -13.03 -8.89
N TYR A 252 17.97 -12.77 -8.49
CA TYR A 252 16.81 -12.86 -9.38
C TYR A 252 16.95 -12.02 -10.65
N GLN A 253 17.52 -10.81 -10.53
CA GLN A 253 17.73 -9.88 -11.66
C GLN A 253 18.75 -10.38 -12.70
N VAL A 254 19.55 -11.39 -12.35
CA VAL A 254 20.60 -11.95 -13.22
C VAL A 254 20.35 -13.43 -13.54
N LEU A 255 19.23 -14.00 -13.09
CA LEU A 255 18.84 -15.34 -13.49
C LEU A 255 18.39 -15.34 -14.96
N PRO A 256 18.73 -16.38 -15.74
CA PRO A 256 18.23 -16.51 -17.10
C PRO A 256 16.71 -16.54 -17.10
N ALA A 257 16.10 -15.85 -18.07
CA ALA A 257 14.67 -15.96 -18.32
C ALA A 257 14.37 -17.40 -18.75
N SER A 258 13.69 -18.16 -17.89
CA SER A 258 13.19 -19.50 -18.16
C SER A 258 12.05 -19.47 -19.17
#